data_AF-B2U8J8-F1
#
_entry.id   AF-B2U8J8-F1
#
_cell.length_a   1.000
_cell.length_b   1.000
_cell.length_c   1.000
_cell.angle_alpha   90.00
_cell.angle_beta   90.00
_cell.angle_gamma   90.00
#
_symmetry.space_group_name_H-M   'P 1'
#
loop_
_entity.id
_entity.type
_entity.pdbx_description
1 polymer ?
#
loop_
_entity_poly.entity_id
_entity_poly.type
_entity_poly.pdbx_seq_one_letter_code
_entity_poly.pdbx_strand_id
1 'polypeptide(L)'
;MKKISLILIAAAALSACSRDADVASQNLSVAADNFQINRRIVFYNGITGEYMLTIEGLCSKDNTSTERTLAIVCKTGPASYKKHFLGLSNNVTYFIEQIEGANVSAYHYKVIFKPSVIVPDIEVR
;
A
#
# COMPACT_ATOMS: atom_id res chain seq x y z
N MET A 1 42.21 12.97 -18.65
CA MET A 1 41.29 13.98 -18.08
C MET A 1 40.02 14.18 -18.92
N LYS A 2 40.09 14.48 -20.23
CA LYS A 2 38.89 14.69 -21.09
C LYS A 2 37.89 13.50 -21.10
N LYS A 3 38.38 12.25 -21.04
CA LYS A 3 37.52 11.05 -20.99
C LYS A 3 36.75 10.88 -19.66
N ILE A 4 37.30 11.39 -18.54
CA ILE A 4 36.65 11.31 -17.21
C ILE A 4 35.54 12.36 -17.12
N SER A 5 35.74 13.55 -17.66
CA SER A 5 34.71 14.60 -17.72
C SER A 5 33.49 14.19 -18.54
N LEU A 6 33.67 13.41 -19.62
CA LEU A 6 32.55 12.94 -20.46
C LEU A 6 31.67 11.90 -19.73
N ILE A 7 32.26 11.09 -18.86
CA ILE A 7 31.53 10.07 -18.08
C ILE A 7 30.72 10.73 -16.95
N LEU A 8 31.26 11.76 -16.29
CA LEU A 8 30.52 12.50 -15.26
C LEU A 8 29.29 13.23 -15.82
N ILE A 9 29.40 13.81 -17.03
CA ILE A 9 28.29 14.52 -17.68
C ILE A 9 27.20 13.52 -18.10
N ALA A 10 27.58 12.33 -18.60
CA ALA A 10 26.64 11.29 -18.95
C ALA A 10 25.90 10.72 -17.71
N ALA A 11 26.60 10.56 -16.58
CA ALA A 11 25.98 10.09 -15.34
C ALA A 11 25.00 11.10 -14.74
N ALA A 12 25.31 12.41 -14.82
CA ALA A 12 24.41 13.48 -14.36
C ALA A 12 23.13 13.58 -15.21
N ALA A 13 23.21 13.32 -16.52
CA ALA A 13 22.06 13.34 -17.42
C ALA A 13 21.06 12.21 -17.14
N LEU A 14 21.49 11.07 -16.57
CA LEU A 14 20.59 9.96 -16.20
C LEU A 14 19.76 10.29 -14.94
N SER A 15 20.27 11.11 -14.03
CA SER A 15 19.55 11.50 -12.80
C SER A 15 18.51 12.62 -13.00
N ALA A 16 18.54 13.32 -14.14
CA ALA A 16 17.68 14.46 -14.42
C ALA A 16 16.32 14.08 -15.07
N CYS A 17 16.09 12.79 -15.36
CA CYS A 17 14.90 12.34 -16.09
C CYS A 17 13.82 11.68 -15.20
N SER A 18 14.08 11.43 -13.92
CA SER A 18 13.05 10.92 -13.01
C SER A 18 12.23 12.07 -12.45
N ARG A 19 10.90 12.03 -12.64
CA ARG A 19 10.01 13.01 -12.02
C ARG A 19 9.99 12.79 -10.51
N ASP A 20 9.88 13.84 -9.71
CA ASP A 20 9.81 13.72 -8.25
C ASP A 20 8.69 12.77 -7.79
N ALA A 21 7.57 12.76 -8.52
CA ALA A 21 6.47 11.85 -8.27
C ALA A 21 6.85 10.37 -8.43
N ASP A 22 7.71 10.04 -9.40
CA ASP A 22 8.16 8.66 -9.64
C ASP A 22 9.09 8.21 -8.52
N VAL A 23 10.00 9.10 -8.09
CA VAL A 23 10.90 8.86 -6.94
C VAL A 23 10.10 8.66 -5.65
N ALA A 24 9.13 9.53 -5.39
CA ALA A 24 8.25 9.40 -4.24
C ALA A 24 7.45 8.08 -4.26
N SER A 25 6.86 7.74 -5.41
CA SER A 25 6.12 6.48 -5.60
C SER A 25 6.99 5.25 -5.32
N GLN A 26 8.22 5.24 -5.84
CA GLN A 26 9.16 4.14 -5.62
C GLN A 26 9.56 4.04 -4.14
N ASN A 27 9.87 5.16 -3.49
CA ASN A 27 10.23 5.18 -2.06
C ASN A 27 9.09 4.69 -1.17
N LEU A 28 7.86 5.13 -1.42
CA LEU A 28 6.68 4.70 -0.67
C LEU A 28 6.38 3.20 -0.89
N SER A 29 6.60 2.71 -2.11
CA SER A 29 6.46 1.27 -2.40
C SER A 29 7.48 0.45 -1.62
N VAL A 30 8.76 0.84 -1.67
CA VAL A 30 9.85 0.17 -0.94
C VAL A 30 9.61 0.22 0.58
N ALA A 31 9.22 1.36 1.13
CA ALA A 31 8.97 1.50 2.56
C ALA A 31 7.82 0.60 3.03
N ALA A 32 6.75 0.49 2.25
CA ALA A 32 5.65 -0.39 2.58
C ALA A 32 5.97 -1.88 2.39
N ASP A 33 6.80 -2.24 1.41
CA ASP A 33 7.30 -3.60 1.24
C ASP A 33 8.22 -4.02 2.39
N ASN A 34 8.88 -3.05 3.03
CA ASN A 34 9.61 -3.23 4.28
C ASN A 34 8.72 -3.15 5.53
N PHE A 35 7.39 -3.11 5.37
CA PHE A 35 6.43 -3.03 6.47
C PHE A 35 6.66 -1.81 7.38
N GLN A 36 7.02 -0.66 6.79
CA GLN A 36 7.23 0.60 7.53
C GLN A 36 6.04 1.57 7.41
N ILE A 37 5.07 1.25 6.57
CA ILE A 37 3.91 2.09 6.28
C ILE A 37 2.63 1.34 6.64
N ASN A 38 1.77 2.01 7.41
CA ASN A 38 0.44 1.51 7.70
C ASN A 38 -0.48 1.75 6.50
N ARG A 39 -1.18 0.71 6.06
CA ARG A 39 -2.09 0.78 4.92
C ARG A 39 -3.48 0.28 5.27
N ARG A 40 -4.49 0.97 4.74
CA ARG A 40 -5.86 0.48 4.68
C ARG A 40 -6.11 -0.12 3.31
N ILE A 41 -6.51 -1.37 3.25
CA ILE A 41 -6.99 -2.03 2.05
C ILE A 41 -8.48 -2.23 2.23
N VAL A 42 -9.28 -1.56 1.43
CA VAL A 42 -10.74 -1.61 1.49
C VAL A 42 -11.26 -2.28 0.22
N PHE A 43 -11.99 -3.38 0.38
CA PHE A 43 -12.74 -4.03 -0.70
C PHE A 43 -14.18 -3.58 -0.64
N TYR A 44 -14.72 -3.20 -1.79
CA TYR A 44 -16.09 -2.75 -1.89
C TYR A 44 -16.70 -3.20 -3.21
N ASN A 45 -18.02 -3.27 -3.19
CA ASN A 45 -18.80 -3.52 -4.38
C ASN A 45 -18.98 -2.22 -5.16
N GLY A 46 -18.46 -2.14 -6.39
CA GLY A 46 -18.54 -0.95 -7.24
C GLY A 46 -19.96 -0.64 -7.76
N ILE A 47 -20.90 -1.59 -7.66
CA ILE A 47 -22.31 -1.39 -8.04
C ILE A 47 -23.14 -0.93 -6.83
N THR A 48 -23.03 -1.61 -5.69
CA THR A 48 -23.87 -1.31 -4.51
C THR A 48 -23.24 -0.33 -3.54
N GLY A 49 -21.92 -0.10 -3.63
CA GLY A 49 -21.15 0.67 -2.65
C GLY A 49 -20.92 -0.06 -1.32
N GLU A 50 -21.32 -1.34 -1.20
CA GLU A 50 -21.15 -2.10 0.05
C GLU A 50 -19.67 -2.39 0.33
N TYR A 51 -19.20 -2.01 1.52
CA TYR A 51 -17.89 -2.40 2.03
C TYR A 51 -17.91 -3.88 2.43
N MET A 52 -17.05 -4.67 1.80
CA MET A 52 -17.04 -6.13 1.96
C MET A 52 -15.98 -6.58 2.95
N LEU A 53 -14.81 -5.95 2.88
CA LEU A 53 -13.65 -6.30 3.70
C LEU A 53 -12.77 -5.08 3.88
N THR A 54 -12.23 -4.90 5.07
CA THR A 54 -11.15 -3.94 5.32
C THR A 54 -10.00 -4.62 6.04
N ILE A 55 -8.80 -4.44 5.51
CA ILE A 55 -7.54 -4.87 6.13
C ILE A 55 -6.78 -3.61 6.47
N GLU A 56 -6.38 -3.47 7.72
CA GLU A 56 -5.58 -2.34 8.19
C GLU A 56 -4.34 -2.87 8.89
N GLY A 57 -3.18 -2.32 8.54
CA GLY A 57 -1.91 -2.64 9.17
C GLY A 57 -0.70 -2.40 8.29
N LEU A 58 0.45 -2.86 8.79
CA LEU A 58 1.68 -2.91 8.01
C LEU A 58 1.55 -3.98 6.92
N CYS A 59 1.10 -3.56 5.74
CA CYS A 59 0.76 -4.46 4.65
C CYS A 59 1.44 -4.07 3.34
N SER A 60 1.95 -5.06 2.63
CA SER A 60 2.51 -4.95 1.29
C SER A 60 1.60 -5.62 0.27
N LYS A 61 1.53 -5.02 -0.93
CA LYS A 61 0.91 -5.65 -2.10
C LYS A 61 1.96 -6.51 -2.76
N ASP A 62 1.66 -7.78 -3.00
CA ASP A 62 2.64 -8.65 -3.63
C ASP A 62 2.85 -8.34 -5.12
N ASN A 63 3.92 -8.90 -5.67
CA ASN A 63 4.30 -8.75 -7.07
C ASN A 63 3.57 -9.71 -8.02
N THR A 64 2.70 -10.59 -7.51
CA THR A 64 1.95 -11.57 -8.31
C THR A 64 0.51 -11.15 -8.59
N SER A 65 0.10 -10.02 -8.01
CA SER A 65 -1.23 -9.44 -8.18
C SER A 65 -1.48 -9.04 -9.65
N THR A 66 -2.66 -9.39 -10.16
CA THR A 66 -3.14 -9.11 -11.52
C THR A 66 -4.41 -8.27 -11.48
N GLU A 67 -5.03 -8.01 -12.63
CA GLU A 67 -6.34 -7.36 -12.71
C GLU A 67 -7.47 -8.16 -12.02
N ARG A 68 -7.30 -9.49 -11.87
CA ARG A 68 -8.32 -10.37 -11.27
C ARG A 68 -7.91 -10.97 -9.92
N THR A 69 -6.67 -10.76 -9.50
CA THR A 69 -6.13 -11.36 -8.28
C THR A 69 -5.35 -10.31 -7.51
N LEU A 70 -5.61 -10.21 -6.22
CA LEU A 70 -4.84 -9.37 -5.32
C LEU A 70 -4.32 -10.22 -4.19
N ALA A 71 -3.03 -10.11 -3.91
CA ALA A 71 -2.43 -10.72 -2.75
C ALA A 71 -1.78 -9.68 -1.85
N ILE A 72 -2.18 -9.70 -0.58
CA ILE A 72 -1.74 -8.77 0.45
C ILE A 72 -1.01 -9.57 1.53
N VAL A 73 0.20 -9.13 1.88
CA VAL A 73 0.96 -9.69 3.00
C VAL A 73 0.97 -8.64 4.10
N CYS A 74 0.54 -9.00 5.31
CA CYS A 74 0.57 -8.11 6.46
C CYS A 74 1.49 -8.68 7.55
N LYS A 75 2.32 -7.80 8.12
CA LYS A 75 3.10 -8.11 9.31
C LYS A 75 2.19 -7.97 10.53
N THR A 76 2.06 -9.05 11.30
CA THR A 76 1.14 -9.16 12.45
C THR A 76 1.87 -9.33 13.78
N GLY A 77 3.21 -9.40 13.75
CA GLY A 77 4.10 -9.48 14.90
C GLY A 77 5.56 -9.37 14.46
N PRO A 78 6.54 -9.43 15.38
CA PRO A 78 7.97 -9.24 15.07
C PRO A 78 8.49 -10.14 13.94
N ALA A 79 8.04 -11.40 13.92
CA ALA A 79 8.40 -12.41 12.91
C ALA A 79 7.15 -13.14 12.36
N SER A 80 5.97 -12.52 12.45
CA SER A 80 4.70 -13.17 12.09
C SER A 80 4.02 -12.42 10.95
N TYR A 81 3.60 -13.16 9.93
CA TYR A 81 3.00 -12.61 8.72
C TYR A 81 1.72 -13.37 8.38
N LYS A 82 0.75 -12.66 7.81
CA LYS A 82 -0.45 -13.26 7.22
C LYS A 82 -0.52 -12.87 5.75
N LYS A 83 -0.74 -13.86 4.89
CA LYS A 83 -0.98 -13.63 3.46
C LYS A 83 -2.47 -13.82 3.15
N HIS A 84 -3.03 -12.87 2.43
CA HIS A 84 -4.41 -12.88 1.97
C HIS A 84 -4.42 -12.98 0.45
N PHE A 85 -5.20 -13.90 -0.10
CA PHE A 85 -5.48 -13.98 -1.54
C PHE A 85 -6.93 -13.59 -1.78
N LEU A 86 -7.14 -12.65 -2.68
CA LEU A 86 -8.45 -12.08 -2.96
C LEU A 86 -8.70 -12.13 -4.48
N GLY A 87 -9.84 -12.69 -4.86
CA GLY A 87 -10.33 -12.65 -6.24
C GLY A 87 -11.10 -11.36 -6.48
N LEU A 88 -10.74 -10.66 -7.55
CA LEU A 88 -11.44 -9.48 -8.02
C LEU A 88 -12.45 -9.90 -9.10
N SER A 89 -13.58 -9.20 -9.15
CA SER A 89 -14.64 -9.45 -10.13
C SER A 89 -15.14 -8.12 -10.68
N ASN A 90 -15.99 -8.15 -11.73
CA ASN A 90 -16.53 -6.93 -12.34
C ASN A 90 -17.24 -6.01 -11.34
N ASN A 91 -17.75 -6.56 -10.24
CA ASN A 91 -18.48 -5.82 -9.22
C ASN A 91 -17.65 -5.57 -7.97
N VAL A 92 -16.51 -6.25 -7.78
CA VAL A 92 -15.70 -6.16 -6.55
C VAL A 92 -14.34 -5.60 -6.88
N THR A 93 -14.03 -4.44 -6.31
CA THR A 93 -12.76 -3.76 -6.46
C THR A 93 -12.17 -3.42 -5.09
N TYR A 94 -11.00 -2.79 -5.09
CA TYR A 94 -10.28 -2.45 -3.88
C TYR A 94 -9.65 -1.05 -3.96
N PHE A 95 -9.43 -0.47 -2.79
CA PHE A 95 -8.70 0.77 -2.60
C PHE A 95 -7.60 0.55 -1.55
N ILE A 96 -6.37 0.95 -1.86
CA ILE A 96 -5.25 0.91 -0.92
C ILE A 96 -4.87 2.34 -0.57
N GLU A 97 -5.07 2.69 0.69
CA GLU A 97 -4.70 3.98 1.26
C GLU A 97 -3.50 3.79 2.19
N GLN A 98 -2.62 4.79 2.22
CA GLN A 98 -1.66 4.93 3.30
C GLN A 98 -2.31 5.74 4.43
N ILE A 99 -2.46 5.14 5.61
CA ILE A 99 -3.05 5.80 6.77
C ILE A 99 -1.92 6.54 7.50
N GLU A 100 -1.96 7.88 7.45
CA GLU A 100 -1.05 8.82 8.11
C GLU A 100 0.43 8.84 7.63
N GLY A 101 1.06 10.00 7.85
CA GLY A 101 2.48 10.23 7.59
C GLY A 101 3.34 9.63 8.70
N ALA A 102 3.75 8.37 8.52
CA ALA A 102 4.90 7.74 9.18
C ALA A 102 5.14 8.13 10.65
N ASN A 103 4.17 7.93 11.56
CA ASN A 103 4.44 7.96 13.00
C ASN A 103 3.37 7.33 13.89
N VAL A 104 2.97 6.07 13.61
CA VAL A 104 2.07 5.35 14.53
C VAL A 104 2.41 3.85 14.60
N SER A 105 2.77 3.43 15.83
CA SER A 105 2.80 2.08 16.42
C SER A 105 2.90 0.86 15.48
N ALA A 106 3.98 0.08 15.63
CA ALA A 106 4.44 -0.94 14.71
C ALA A 106 3.59 -2.23 14.58
N TYR A 107 2.45 -2.39 15.27
CA TYR A 107 1.73 -3.68 15.32
C TYR A 107 0.19 -3.58 15.35
N HIS A 108 -0.40 -2.71 14.54
CA HIS A 108 -1.85 -2.74 14.30
C HIS A 108 -2.16 -3.66 13.13
N TYR A 109 -2.86 -4.77 13.38
CA TYR A 109 -3.44 -5.61 12.33
C TYR A 109 -4.91 -5.82 12.64
N LYS A 110 -5.78 -5.28 11.78
CA LYS A 110 -7.23 -5.37 11.91
C LYS A 110 -7.82 -5.85 10.60
N VAL A 111 -8.62 -6.90 10.66
CA VAL A 111 -9.40 -7.38 9.51
C VAL A 111 -10.87 -7.35 9.89
N ILE A 112 -11.66 -6.64 9.10
CA ILE A 112 -13.10 -6.49 9.30
C ILE A 112 -13.79 -7.07 8.07
N PHE A 113 -14.45 -8.22 8.22
CA PHE A 113 -15.33 -8.78 7.20
C PHE A 113 -16.75 -8.26 7.43
N LYS A 114 -17.33 -7.57 6.42
CA LYS A 114 -18.64 -6.89 6.45
C LYS A 114 -18.87 -5.96 7.67
N PRO A 115 -18.49 -4.67 7.60
CA PRO A 115 -18.99 -3.70 8.54
C PRO A 115 -20.42 -3.34 8.11
N SER A 116 -21.43 -4.08 8.57
CA SER A 116 -22.70 -3.41 8.77
C SER A 116 -22.41 -2.26 9.73
N VAL A 117 -22.45 -1.03 9.21
CA VAL A 117 -22.21 0.24 9.89
C VAL A 117 -20.73 0.52 10.28
N ILE A 118 -19.98 1.18 9.39
CA ILE A 118 -18.91 2.10 9.83
C ILE A 118 -19.64 3.32 10.38
N VAL A 119 -20.01 3.31 11.65
CA VAL A 119 -20.38 4.54 12.37
C VAL A 119 -19.06 5.24 12.68
N PRO A 120 -18.81 6.46 12.18
CA PRO A 120 -17.65 7.23 12.62
C PRO A 120 -17.75 7.43 14.13
N ASP A 121 -16.65 7.20 14.84
CA ASP A 121 -16.55 7.44 16.28
C ASP A 121 -16.72 8.96 16.49
N ILE A 122 -17.93 9.38 16.88
CA ILE A 122 -18.18 10.78 17.23
C ILE A 122 -17.78 10.91 18.70
N GLU A 123 -16.55 11.36 18.95
CA GLU A 123 -16.17 11.90 20.25
C GLU A 123 -16.99 13.18 20.49
N VAL A 124 -18.12 13.06 21.19
CA VAL A 124 -18.81 14.20 21.77
C VAL A 124 -18.04 14.59 23.02
N ARG A 125 -17.44 15.78 22.99
CA ARG A 125 -16.85 16.43 24.16
C ARG A 125 -17.84 17.37 24.82
#